data_AF-A0A7V6Z0Y5-F1
#
_entry.id   AF-A0A7V6Z0Y5-F1
#
_cell.length_a   1.000
_cell.length_b   1.000
_cell.length_c   1.000
_cell.angle_alpha   90.00
_cell.angle_beta   90.00
_cell.angle_gamma   90.00
#
_symmetry.space_group_name_H-M   'P 1'
#
loop_
_entity.id
_entity.type
_entity.pdbx_description
1 polymer ?
#
loop_
_entity_poly.entity_id
_entity_poly.type
_entity_poly.pdbx_seq_one_letter_code
_entity_poly.pdbx_strand_id
1 'polypeptide(L)' 'MSLADNKGRLAALARELSLQWNTTREYWKDAKSLEFQRDYLEELFIDIDRTITVIEKLDELLKKVKSDCE' A
#
# COMPACT_ATOMS: atom_id res chain seq x y z
N MET A 1 7.86 -16.45 5.49
CA MET A 1 7.19 -15.19 5.14
C MET A 1 5.99 -15.05 6.05
N SER A 2 6.05 -14.11 7.00
CA SER A 2 4.91 -13.81 7.87
C SER A 2 3.96 -12.82 7.20
N LEU A 3 2.73 -12.75 7.70
CA LEU A 3 1.74 -11.78 7.25
C LEU A 3 2.20 -10.33 7.52
N ALA A 4 2.90 -10.11 8.64
CA ALA A 4 3.52 -8.83 8.98
C ALA A 4 4.65 -8.44 8.01
N ASP A 5 5.45 -9.40 7.52
CA ASP A 5 6.53 -9.14 6.56
C ASP A 5 5.94 -8.62 5.24
N ASN A 6 4.84 -9.23 4.77
CA ASN A 6 4.15 -8.82 3.55
C ASN A 6 3.50 -7.44 3.71
N LYS A 7 2.93 -7.13 4.90
CA LYS A 7 2.44 -5.77 5.23
C LYS A 7 3.55 -4.73 5.07
N GLY A 8 4.70 -4.99 5.69
CA GLY A 8 5.85 -4.09 5.66
C GLY A 8 6.39 -3.87 4.25
N ARG A 9 6.50 -4.94 3.46
CA ARG A 9 6.92 -4.88 2.05
C ARG A 9 5.95 -4.07 1.19
N LEU A 10 4.64 -4.28 1.33
CA LEU A 10 3.63 -3.52 0.60
C LEU A 10 3.72 -2.02 0.92
N ALA A 11 3.82 -1.67 2.21
CA ALA A 11 3.96 -0.29 2.64
C ALA A 11 5.27 0.36 2.16
N ALA A 12 6.36 -0.40 2.06
CA ALA A 12 7.63 0.09 1.53
C ALA A 12 7.53 0.41 0.03
N LEU A 13 6.98 -0.52 -0.77
CA LEU A 13 6.80 -0.34 -2.20
C LEU A 13 5.85 0.82 -2.52
N ALA A 14 4.80 1.02 -1.74
CA ALA A 14 3.88 2.15 -1.90
C ALA A 14 4.60 3.50 -1.68
N ARG A 15 5.46 3.60 -0.67
CA ARG A 15 6.27 4.80 -0.43
C ARG A 15 7.28 5.04 -1.56
N GLU A 16 7.93 3.99 -2.03
CA GLU A 16 8.86 4.07 -3.16
C GLU A 16 8.16 4.57 -4.43
N LEU A 17 6.98 4.03 -4.75
CA LEU A 17 6.15 4.49 -5.87
C LEU A 17 5.78 5.96 -5.74
N SER A 18 5.36 6.40 -4.55
CA SER A 18 5.02 7.81 -4.29
C SER A 18 6.22 8.73 -4.50
N LEU A 19 7.40 8.33 -4.03
CA LEU A 19 8.64 9.08 -4.24
C LEU A 19 9.00 9.16 -5.73
N GLN A 20 8.95 8.03 -6.44
CA GLN A 20 9.23 7.99 -7.88
C GLN A 20 8.23 8.86 -8.66
N TRP A 21 6.95 8.82 -8.31
CA TRP A 21 5.94 9.67 -8.94
C TRP A 21 6.21 11.17 -8.73
N ASN A 22 6.63 11.57 -7.54
CA ASN A 22 7.01 12.96 -7.26
C ASN A 22 8.16 13.42 -8.17
N THR A 23 9.20 12.60 -8.32
CA THR A 23 10.31 12.86 -9.24
C THR A 23 9.83 12.90 -10.70
N THR A 24 8.96 11.99 -11.12
CA THR A 24 8.41 11.97 -12.48
C THR A 24 7.66 13.26 -12.81
N ARG A 25 6.88 13.80 -11.86
CA ARG A 25 6.15 15.07 -12.04
C ARG A 25 7.05 16.31 -12.16
N GLU A 26 8.33 16.21 -11.82
CA GLU A 26 9.28 17.31 -12.08
C GLU A 26 9.50 17.54 -13.58
N TYR A 27 9.35 16.49 -14.39
CA TYR A 27 9.56 16.50 -15.83
C TYR A 27 8.25 16.33 -16.62
N TRP A 28 7.30 15.55 -16.11
CA TRP A 28 6.01 15.28 -16.75
C TRP A 28 4.89 16.14 -16.14
N LYS A 29 4.59 17.28 -16.78
CA LYS A 29 3.72 18.35 -16.24
C LYS A 29 2.49 18.66 -17.09
N ASP A 30 2.19 17.82 -18.08
CA ASP A 30 1.05 18.04 -18.96
C ASP A 30 -0.26 17.53 -18.33
N ALA A 31 -1.37 17.67 -19.06
CA ALA A 31 -2.66 17.15 -18.62
C ALA A 31 -2.67 15.63 -18.42
N LYS A 32 -1.77 14.89 -19.10
CA LYS A 32 -1.70 13.42 -18.99
C LYS A 32 -1.09 12.97 -17.69
N SER A 33 -0.15 13.71 -17.11
CA SER A 33 0.37 13.39 -15.78
C SER A 33 -0.70 13.57 -14.70
N LEU A 34 -1.58 14.58 -14.84
CA LEU A 34 -2.71 14.79 -13.95
C LEU A 34 -3.76 13.67 -14.08
N GLU A 35 -4.13 13.31 -15.32
CA GLU A 35 -5.01 12.16 -15.59
C GLU A 35 -4.45 10.87 -15.00
N PHE A 36 -3.15 10.61 -15.19
CA PHE A 36 -2.51 9.41 -14.67
C PHE A 36 -2.55 9.32 -13.14
N GLN A 37 -2.27 10.43 -12.46
CA GLN A 37 -2.34 10.46 -11.00
C GLN A 37 -3.75 10.15 -10.50
N ARG A 38 -4.75 10.83 -11.07
CA ARG A 38 -6.14 10.70 -10.64
C ARG A 38 -6.69 9.31 -10.94
N ASP A 39 -6.48 8.82 -12.16
CA ASP A 39 -7.16 7.63 -12.66
C ASP A 39 -6.46 6.33 -12.24
N TYR A 40 -5.20 6.39 -11.78
CA TYR A 40 -4.46 5.18 -11.38
C TYR A 40 -3.83 5.27 -9.99
N LEU A 41 -3.11 6.35 -9.68
CA LEU A 41 -2.34 6.40 -8.43
C LEU A 41 -3.21 6.64 -7.21
N GLU A 42 -4.19 7.54 -7.30
CA GLU A 42 -5.07 7.85 -6.17
C GLU A 42 -5.88 6.62 -5.72
N GLU A 43 -6.49 5.90 -6.66
CA GLU A 43 -7.21 4.65 -6.37
C GLU A 43 -6.26 3.56 -5.83
N LEU A 44 -5.10 3.40 -6.45
CA LEU A 44 -4.10 2.43 -6.00
C LEU A 44 -3.65 2.68 -4.55
N PHE A 45 -3.36 3.92 -4.16
CA PHE A 45 -2.96 4.24 -2.79
C PHE A 45 -4.08 3.97 -1.78
N ILE A 46 -5.33 4.31 -2.13
CA ILE A 46 -6.50 4.00 -1.30
C ILE A 46 -6.61 2.49 -1.06
N ASP A 47 -6.45 1.68 -2.11
CA ASP A 47 -6.57 0.23 -2.00
C ASP A 47 -5.39 -0.42 -1.29
N ILE A 48 -4.19 0.15 -1.40
CA ILE A 48 -3.03 -0.27 -0.61
C ILE A 48 -3.29 -0.03 0.88
N ASP A 49 -3.78 1.15 1.28
CA ASP A 49 -4.06 1.48 2.68
C ASP A 49 -5.15 0.58 3.27
N ARG A 50 -6.20 0.30 2.49
CA ARG A 50 -7.23 -0.69 2.83
C ARG A 50 -6.63 -2.08 3.02
N THR A 51 -5.76 -2.50 2.10
CA THR A 51 -5.10 -3.81 2.16
C THR A 51 -4.23 -3.94 3.40
N ILE A 52 -3.42 -2.94 3.73
CA ILE A 52 -2.60 -2.90 4.95
C ILE A 52 -3.48 -3.06 6.20
N THR A 53 -4.61 -2.37 6.24
CA THR A 53 -5.57 -2.44 7.36
C THR A 53 -6.18 -3.85 7.48
N VAL A 54 -6.53 -4.50 6.37
CA VAL A 54 -7.07 -5.86 6.36
C VAL A 54 -6.00 -6.86 6.82
N ILE A 55 -4.76 -6.72 6.35
CA ILE A 55 -3.63 -7.56 6.73
C ILE A 55 -3.38 -7.47 8.25
N GLU A 56 -3.49 -6.28 8.83
CA GLU A 56 -3.35 -6.07 10.28
C GLU A 56 -4.45 -6.76 11.07
N LYS A 57 -5.71 -6.63 10.66
CA LYS A 57 -6.84 -7.33 11.30
C LYS A 57 -6.70 -8.85 11.21
N LEU A 58 -6.23 -9.37 10.08
CA LEU A 58 -5.97 -10.80 9.91
C LEU A 58 -4.85 -11.28 10.83
N ASP A 59 -3.79 -10.49 11.01
CA ASP A 59 -2.69 -10.82 11.94
C ASP A 59 -3.18 -10.90 13.39
N GLU A 60 -4.03 -9.97 13.82
CA GLU A 60 -4.69 -9.99 15.13
C GLU A 60 -5.56 -11.23 15.33
N LEU A 61 -6.38 -11.58 14.33
CA LEU A 61 -7.24 -12.77 14.39
C LEU A 61 -6.42 -14.06 14.49
N LEU A 62 -5.34 -14.18 13.69
CA LEU A 62 -4.47 -15.35 13.74
C LEU A 62 -3.76 -15.49 15.09
N LYS A 63 -3.31 -14.38 15.68
CA LYS A 63 -2.73 -14.36 17.03
C LYS A 63 -3.73 -14.81 18.08
N LYS A 64 -4.99 -14.35 17.99
CA LYS A 64 -6.05 -14.75 18.91
C LYS A 64 -6.37 -16.23 18.79
N VAL A 65 -6.57 -16.74 17.57
CA VAL A 65 -6.83 -18.17 17.34
C VAL A 65 -5.70 -19.03 17.91
N LYS A 66 -4.44 -18.61 17.71
CA LYS A 66 -3.31 -19.31 18.29
C LYS A 66 -3.36 -19.34 19.81
N SER A 67 -3.66 -18.21 20.45
CA SER A 67 -3.81 -18.11 21.91
C SER A 67 -4.99 -18.92 22.46
N ASP A 68 -6.06 -19.10 21.69
CA ASP A 68 -7.23 -19.88 22.11
C ASP A 68 -7.01 -21.41 21.95
N CYS A 69 -5.98 -21.82 21.21
CA CYS A 69 -5.62 -23.22 20.96
C CYS A 69 -4.40 -23.72 21.77
N GLU A 70 -3.69 -22.82 22.45
CA GLU A 70 -2.60 -23.13 23.40
C GLU A 70 -3.16 -23.22 24.83
#